data_AF-A0A4R0DV32-F1
#
_entry.id   AF-A0A4R0DV32-F1
#
_cell.length_a   1.000
_cell.length_b   1.000
_cell.length_c   1.000
_cell.angle_alpha   90.00
_cell.angle_beta   90.00
_cell.angle_gamma   90.00
#
_symmetry.space_group_name_H-M   'P 1'
#
loop_
_entity.id
_entity.type
_entity.pdbx_description
1 polymer ?
#
loop_
_entity_poly.entity_id
_entity_poly.type
_entity_poly.pdbx_seq_one_letter_code
_entity_poly.pdbx_strand_id
1 'polypeptide(L)' 'MKHKPISSQTTPILFQHPTTADLRPSRWQIIYTNAKEFSLFALLAFVLWVVVQFFYVVIGG' A
#
# COMPACT_ATOMS: atom_id res chain seq x y z
N MET A 1 14.78 10.59 45.56
CA MET A 1 13.50 11.05 44.98
C MET A 1 12.61 9.83 44.76
N LYS A 2 11.40 9.78 45.33
CA LYS A 2 10.44 8.68 45.09
C LYS A 2 9.66 8.99 43.81
N HIS A 3 9.88 8.24 42.74
CA HIS A 3 9.06 8.34 41.54
C HIS A 3 7.70 7.70 41.79
N LYS A 4 6.63 8.45 41.54
CA LYS A 4 5.27 7.89 41.49
C LYS A 4 5.16 7.04 40.21
N PRO A 5 4.71 5.79 40.28
CA PRO A 5 4.48 5.00 39.07
C PRO A 5 3.35 5.66 38.28
N ILE A 6 3.67 6.18 37.10
CA ILE A 6 2.67 6.61 36.12
C ILE A 6 2.24 5.34 35.40
N SER A 7 1.01 4.89 35.63
CA SER A 7 0.45 3.75 34.91
C SER A 7 0.37 4.10 33.42
N SER A 8 1.01 3.31 32.56
CA SER A 8 0.91 3.51 31.12
C SER A 8 -0.55 3.34 30.69
N GLN A 9 -1.09 4.30 29.95
CA GLN A 9 -2.46 4.21 29.41
C GLN A 9 -2.60 3.08 28.37
N THR A 10 -1.48 2.58 27.83
CA THR A 10 -1.46 1.49 26.84
C THR A 10 -1.19 0.12 27.46
N THR A 11 -0.96 0.04 28.79
CA THR A 11 -0.75 -1.23 29.51
C THR A 11 -1.77 -2.32 29.18
N PRO A 12 -3.10 -2.05 29.09
CA PRO A 12 -4.06 -3.09 28.79
C PRO A 12 -3.96 -3.63 27.35
N ILE A 13 -3.50 -2.82 26.39
CA ILE A 13 -3.38 -3.22 24.98
C ILE A 13 -2.04 -3.92 24.73
N LEU A 14 -0.98 -3.49 25.42
CA LEU A 14 0.40 -3.98 25.21
C LEU A 14 0.58 -5.47 25.53
N PHE A 15 -0.23 -6.01 26.46
CA PHE A 15 -0.16 -7.40 26.90
C PHE A 15 -1.30 -8.27 26.36
N GLN A 16 -2.18 -7.70 25.52
CA GLN A 16 -3.23 -8.46 24.87
C GLN A 16 -2.66 -9.21 23.66
N HIS A 17 -3.01 -10.50 23.55
CA HIS A 17 -2.72 -11.26 22.34
C HIS A 17 -3.54 -10.66 21.19
N PRO A 18 -2.92 -10.38 20.02
CA PRO A 18 -3.65 -9.85 18.87
C PRO A 18 -4.79 -10.78 18.49
N THR A 19 -5.96 -10.21 18.20
CA THR A 19 -7.09 -10.99 17.72
C THR A 19 -6.91 -11.35 16.25
N THR A 20 -7.61 -12.36 15.76
CA THR A 20 -7.56 -12.74 14.34
C THR A 20 -8.01 -11.62 13.40
N ALA A 21 -8.82 -10.67 13.88
CA ALA A 21 -9.22 -9.47 13.16
C ALA A 21 -8.05 -8.49 13.00
N ASP A 22 -7.20 -8.34 14.02
CA ASP A 22 -6.03 -7.45 14.00
C ASP A 22 -4.95 -7.94 13.04
N LEU A 23 -4.90 -9.25 12.81
CA LEU A 23 -3.94 -9.88 11.91
C LEU A 23 -4.34 -9.81 10.43
N ARG A 24 -5.55 -9.34 10.12
CA ARG A 24 -6.06 -9.35 8.74
C ARG A 24 -6.26 -7.93 8.20
N PRO A 25 -5.57 -7.57 7.10
CA PRO A 25 -5.87 -6.32 6.41
C PRO A 25 -7.29 -6.34 5.85
N SER A 26 -7.98 -5.19 5.86
CA SER A 26 -9.35 -5.14 5.35
C SER A 26 -9.39 -5.49 3.86
N ARG A 27 -10.43 -6.21 3.44
CA ARG A 27 -10.59 -6.62 2.03
C ARG A 27 -10.61 -5.41 1.09
N TRP A 28 -11.20 -4.31 1.52
CA TRP A 28 -11.26 -3.06 0.77
C TRP A 28 -9.89 -2.39 0.62
N GLN A 29 -9.06 -2.40 1.66
CA GLN A 29 -7.68 -1.90 1.56
C GLN A 29 -6.87 -2.73 0.58
N ILE A 30 -7.03 -4.06 0.59
CA ILE A 30 -6.36 -4.94 -0.38
C ILE A 30 -6.77 -4.58 -1.81
N ILE A 31 -8.08 -4.46 -2.08
CA ILE A 31 -8.59 -4.13 -3.41
C ILE A 31 -8.07 -2.77 -3.88
N TYR A 32 -8.15 -1.75 -3.00
CA TYR A 32 -7.68 -0.40 -3.31
C TYR A 32 -6.19 -0.37 -3.66
N THR A 33 -5.35 -1.03 -2.85
CA THR A 33 -3.90 -1.08 -3.09
C THR A 33 -3.59 -1.78 -4.42
N ASN A 34 -4.20 -2.94 -4.67
CA ASN A 34 -4.00 -3.67 -5.94
C ASN A 34 -4.45 -2.83 -7.14
N ALA A 35 -5.62 -2.18 -7.06
CA ALA A 35 -6.12 -1.33 -8.14
C ALA A 35 -5.18 -0.14 -8.41
N LYS A 36 -4.65 0.49 -7.36
CA LYS A 36 -3.67 1.57 -7.47
C LYS A 36 -2.38 1.12 -8.14
N GLU A 37 -1.80 -0.01 -7.70
CA GLU A 37 -0.56 -0.55 -8.26
C GLU A 37 -0.74 -0.97 -9.71
N PHE A 38 -1.83 -1.67 -10.03
CA PHE A 38 -2.19 -2.02 -11.40
C PHE A 38 -2.35 -0.78 -12.29
N SER A 39 -3.01 0.27 -11.79
CA SER A 39 -3.21 1.50 -12.55
C SER A 39 -1.88 2.19 -12.90
N LEU A 40 -0.94 2.22 -11.96
CA LEU A 40 0.41 2.76 -12.20
C LEU A 40 1.16 1.95 -13.27
N PHE A 41 1.10 0.62 -13.18
CA PHE A 41 1.69 -0.26 -14.17
C PHE A 41 1.06 -0.07 -15.56
N ALA A 42 -0.27 -0.05 -15.63
CA ALA A 42 -1.01 0.13 -16.88
C ALA A 42 -0.68 1.48 -17.53
N LEU A 43 -0.60 2.56 -16.73
CA LEU A 43 -0.22 3.89 -17.22
C LEU A 43 1.20 3.88 -17.79
N LEU A 44 2.16 3.30 -17.08
CA LEU A 44 3.54 3.22 -17.56
C LEU A 44 3.63 2.40 -18.86
N ALA A 45 2.98 1.23 -18.91
CA ALA A 45 2.95 0.38 -20.09
C ALA A 45 2.33 1.11 -21.29
N PHE A 46 1.24 1.86 -21.06
CA PHE A 46 0.61 2.67 -22.10
C PHE A 46 1.53 3.77 -22.62
N VAL A 47 2.22 4.50 -21.73
CA VAL A 47 3.18 5.54 -22.13
C VAL A 47 4.31 4.94 -22.97
N LEU A 48 4.90 3.82 -22.54
CA LEU A 48 5.95 3.13 -23.30
C LEU A 48 5.44 2.65 -24.67
N TRP A 49 4.22 2.12 -24.72
CA TRP A 49 3.60 1.73 -25.98
C TRP A 49 3.43 2.91 -26.93
N VAL A 50 2.94 4.07 -26.45
CA VAL A 50 2.85 5.29 -27.27
C VAL A 50 4.22 5.72 -27.80
N VAL A 51 5.26 5.67 -26.96
CA VAL A 51 6.63 6.01 -27.38
C VAL A 51 7.12 5.08 -28.48
N VAL A 52 6.88 3.77 -28.35
CA VAL A 52 7.25 2.79 -29.38
C VAL A 52 6.48 3.06 -30.67
N GLN A 53 5.16 3.31 -30.60
CA GLN A 53 4.35 3.64 -31.77
C GLN A 53 4.83 4.93 -32.45
N PHE A 54 5.18 5.95 -31.68
CA PHE A 54 5.73 7.19 -32.20
C PHE A 54 7.01 6.93 -33.01
N PHE A 55 7.96 6.18 -32.47
CA PHE A 55 9.17 5.82 -33.21
C PHE A 55 8.90 4.94 -34.42
N TYR A 56 7.93 4.03 -34.32
CA TYR A 56 7.53 3.19 -35.45
C TYR A 56 7.02 4.04 -36.61
N VAL A 57 6.16 5.03 -36.36
CA VAL A 57 5.66 5.94 -37.40
C VAL A 57 6.76 6.86 -37.92
N VAL A 58 7.58 7.45 -37.04
CA VAL A 58 8.61 8.42 -37.43
C VAL A 58 9.77 7.78 -38.21
N ILE A 59 10.17 6.56 -37.84
CA ILE A 59 11.31 5.86 -38.45
C ILE A 59 10.85 4.90 -39.54
N GLY A 60 9.70 4.24 -39.36
CA GLY A 60 9.19 3.20 -40.25
C GLY A 60 8.35 3.73 -41.42
N GLY A 61 7.65 4.86 -41.26
CA GLY A 61 6.68 5.39 -42.23
C GLY A 61 5.29 4.82 -42.02
#